data_AF-A0A962NAW0-F1
#
_entry.id   AF-A0A962NAW0-F1
#
_cell.length_a   1.000
_cell.length_b   1.000
_cell.length_c   1.000
_cell.angle_alpha   90.00
_cell.angle_beta   90.00
_cell.angle_gamma   90.00
#
_symmetry.space_group_name_H-M   'P 1'
#
loop_
_entity.id
_entity.type
_entity.pdbx_description
1 polymer ?
#
loop_
_entity_poly.entity_id
_entity_poly.type
_entity_poly.pdbx_seq_one_letter_code
_entity_poly.pdbx_strand_id
1 'polypeptide(L)'
;MPTSTAQPGLVARLSQWSLALFFVLAGTLHFVFTAHYVAIMPPWLPAQHALVIVSGLFEIAGGVGLLINPCRRLAGLGLIALCLAVLPANVQMLLNAQA
;
A
#
# COMPACT_ATOMS: atom_id res chain seq x y z
N MET A 1 -13.83 5.42 -36.77
CA MET A 1 -13.96 4.16 -35.98
C MET A 1 -14.12 4.53 -34.51
N PRO A 2 -15.29 4.34 -33.88
CA PRO A 2 -15.42 4.51 -32.44
C PRO A 2 -14.80 3.29 -31.76
N THR A 3 -13.70 3.51 -31.02
CA THR A 3 -13.11 2.49 -30.16
C THR A 3 -14.13 2.13 -29.08
N SER A 4 -14.60 0.88 -29.08
CA SER A 4 -15.42 0.32 -28.00
C SER A 4 -14.64 0.42 -26.70
N THR A 5 -14.90 1.47 -25.91
CA THR A 5 -14.45 1.57 -24.53
C THR A 5 -15.30 0.57 -23.74
N ALA A 6 -14.86 -0.68 -23.68
CA ALA A 6 -15.48 -1.69 -22.84
C ALA A 6 -15.61 -1.12 -21.42
N GLN A 7 -16.85 -0.85 -21.01
CA GLN A 7 -17.14 -0.42 -19.65
C GLN A 7 -16.60 -1.49 -18.71
N PRO A 8 -15.85 -1.13 -17.64
CA PRO A 8 -15.34 -2.12 -16.71
C PRO A 8 -16.53 -2.90 -16.14
N GLY A 9 -16.51 -4.22 -16.33
CA GLY A 9 -17.56 -5.10 -15.80
C GLY A 9 -17.71 -4.92 -14.29
N LEU A 10 -18.88 -5.24 -13.74
CA LEU A 10 -19.19 -5.09 -12.32
C LEU A 10 -18.09 -5.68 -11.41
N VAL A 11 -17.53 -6.84 -11.79
CA VAL A 11 -16.43 -7.51 -11.08
C VAL A 11 -15.16 -6.63 -11.01
N ALA A 12 -14.80 -5.95 -12.10
CA ALA A 12 -13.62 -5.09 -12.14
C ALA A 12 -13.81 -3.82 -11.29
N ARG A 13 -15.04 -3.31 -11.21
CA ARG A 13 -15.35 -2.17 -10.32
C ARG A 13 -15.30 -2.60 -8.86
N LEU A 14 -15.90 -3.75 -8.53
CA LEU A 14 -15.87 -4.30 -7.18
C LEU A 14 -14.43 -4.59 -6.71
N SER A 15 -13.60 -5.22 -7.56
CA SER A 15 -12.21 -5.49 -7.20
C SER A 15 -11.41 -4.21 -6.98
N GLN A 16 -11.64 -3.16 -7.78
CA GLN A 16 -11.00 -1.86 -7.59
C GLN A 16 -11.39 -1.21 -6.27
N TRP A 17 -12.68 -1.21 -5.92
CA TRP A 17 -13.16 -0.68 -4.64
C TRP A 17 -12.60 -1.46 -3.46
N SER A 18 -12.57 -2.80 -3.53
CA SER A 18 -11.97 -3.63 -2.50
C SER A 18 -10.47 -3.34 -2.32
N LEU A 19 -9.73 -3.19 -3.42
CA LEU A 19 -8.29 -2.89 -3.38
C LEU A 19 -8.02 -1.49 -2.81
N ALA A 20 -8.80 -0.50 -3.23
CA ALA A 20 -8.71 0.87 -2.71
C ALA A 20 -8.99 0.89 -1.20
N LEU A 21 -10.05 0.22 -0.76
CA LEU A 21 -10.41 0.13 0.65
C LEU A 21 -9.33 -0.59 1.46
N PHE A 22 -8.77 -1.68 0.93
CA PHE A 22 -7.68 -2.42 1.56
C PHE A 22 -6.47 -1.53 1.82
N PHE A 23 -5.99 -0.79 0.83
CA PHE A 23 -4.81 0.08 0.99
C PHE A 23 -5.09 1.29 1.90
N VAL A 24 -6.29 1.85 1.87
CA VAL A 24 -6.67 2.94 2.79
C VAL A 24 -6.70 2.44 4.24
N LEU A 25 -7.27 1.26 4.48
CA LEU A 25 -7.28 0.64 5.81
C LEU A 25 -5.86 0.30 6.27
N ALA A 26 -5.07 -0.36 5.43
CA ALA A 26 -3.68 -0.71 5.72
C ALA A 26 -2.83 0.53 6.06
N GLY A 27 -2.96 1.59 5.26
CA GLY A 27 -2.26 2.85 5.51
C GLY A 27 -2.74 3.55 6.78
N THR A 28 -4.02 3.44 7.13
CA THR A 28 -4.54 3.96 8.41
C THR A 28 -3.95 3.20 9.60
N LEU A 29 -3.79 1.88 9.50
CA LEU A 29 -3.19 1.06 10.57
C LEU A 29 -1.74 1.46 10.85
N HIS A 30 -0.99 1.96 9.87
CA HIS A 30 0.37 2.47 10.09
C HIS A 30 0.40 3.63 11.09
N PHE A 31 -0.65 4.47 11.17
CA PHE A 31 -0.73 5.55 12.15
C PHE A 31 -1.24 5.07 13.51
N VAL A 32 -2.21 4.14 13.52
CA VAL A 32 -2.80 3.62 14.77
C VAL A 32 -1.82 2.71 15.51
N PHE A 33 -1.10 1.84 14.78
CA PHE A 33 -0.20 0.84 15.32
C PHE A 33 1.27 1.13 14.98
N THR A 34 1.64 2.41 14.86
CA THR A 34 3.00 2.86 14.48
C THR A 34 4.09 2.11 15.25
N ALA A 35 3.94 1.97 16.57
CA ALA A 35 4.93 1.30 17.42
C ALA A 35 5.14 -0.18 17.05
N HIS A 36 4.08 -0.88 16.63
CA HIS A 36 4.16 -2.28 16.19
C HIS A 36 4.93 -2.39 14.86
N TYR A 37 4.62 -1.51 13.91
CA TYR A 37 5.31 -1.48 12.61
C TYR A 37 6.80 -1.10 12.75
N VAL A 38 7.14 -0.21 13.68
CA VAL A 38 8.55 0.12 13.97
C VAL A 38 9.27 -1.06 14.60
N ALA A 39 8.62 -1.82 15.49
CA ALA A 39 9.24 -2.97 16.17
C ALA A 39 9.63 -4.11 15.21
N ILE A 40 8.92 -4.27 14.09
CA ILE A 40 9.24 -5.26 13.06
C ILE A 40 10.24 -4.75 12.01
N MET A 41 10.63 -3.46 12.05
CA MET A 41 11.55 -2.93 11.05
C MET A 41 12.98 -3.44 11.25
N PRO A 42 13.74 -3.64 10.16
CA PRO A 42 15.12 -4.05 10.26
C PRO A 42 15.96 -3.01 11.01
N PRO A 43 16.89 -3.43 11.89
CA PRO A 43 17.66 -2.51 12.72
C PRO A 43 18.67 -1.65 11.94
N TRP A 44 18.98 -2.02 10.70
CA TRP A 44 19.88 -1.27 9.81
C TRP A 44 19.19 -0.12 9.06
N LEU A 45 17.86 0.02 9.17
CA LEU A 45 17.10 1.09 8.51
C LEU A 45 17.08 2.35 9.39
N PRO A 46 17.63 3.49 8.95
CA PRO A 46 17.54 4.73 9.71
C PRO A 46 16.11 5.30 9.69
N ALA A 47 15.72 6.02 10.74
CA ALA A 47 14.45 6.74 10.82
C ALA A 47 13.18 5.86 10.60
N GLN A 48 13.16 4.65 11.16
CA GLN A 48 12.07 3.67 11.06
C GLN A 48 10.67 4.28 11.28
N HIS A 49 10.53 5.13 12.29
CA HIS A 49 9.26 5.80 12.61
C HIS A 49 8.77 6.73 11.47
N ALA A 50 9.68 7.51 10.87
CA ALA A 50 9.34 8.37 9.75
C ALA A 50 8.97 7.54 8.52
N LEU A 51 9.67 6.43 8.27
CA LEU A 51 9.41 5.55 7.14
C LEU A 51 8.03 4.89 7.22
N VAL A 52 7.61 4.44 8.41
CA VAL A 52 6.27 3.86 8.66
C VAL A 52 5.16 4.90 8.41
N ILE A 53 5.36 6.14 8.85
CA ILE A 53 4.39 7.22 8.63
C ILE A 53 4.30 7.58 7.14
N VAL A 54 5.46 7.70 6.48
CA VAL A 54 5.54 8.05 5.06
C VAL A 54 4.95 6.92 4.20
N SER A 55 5.22 5.66 4.51
CA SER A 55 4.62 4.53 3.80
C SER A 55 3.11 4.49 3.99
N GLY A 56 2.61 4.67 5.23
CA GLY A 56 1.17 4.74 5.49
C GLY A 56 0.47 5.86 4.72
N LEU A 57 1.11 7.04 4.60
CA LEU A 57 0.59 8.13 3.79
C LEU A 57 0.51 7.76 2.30
N PHE A 58 1.56 7.12 1.76
CA PHE A 58 1.57 6.68 0.37
C PHE A 58 0.59 5.53 0.09
N GLU A 59 0.33 4.64 1.05
CA GLU A 59 -0.72 3.62 0.92
C GLU A 59 -2.10 4.24 0.81
N ILE A 60 -2.43 5.21 1.68
CA ILE A 60 -3.71 5.93 1.62
C ILE A 60 -3.82 6.70 0.30
N ALA A 61 -2.77 7.44 -0.08
CA ALA A 61 -2.75 8.21 -1.32
C ALA A 61 -2.87 7.31 -2.57
N GLY A 62 -2.21 6.15 -2.57
CA GLY A 62 -2.31 5.15 -3.63
C GLY A 62 -3.68 4.47 -3.69
N GLY A 63 -4.26 4.14 -2.53
CA GLY A 63 -5.62 3.58 -2.40
C GLY A 63 -6.69 4.53 -2.93
N VAL A 64 -6.61 5.82 -2.58
CA VAL A 64 -7.50 6.85 -3.14
C VAL A 64 -7.18 7.09 -4.63
N GLY A 65 -5.91 7.10 -5.00
CA GLY A 65 -5.45 7.29 -6.38
C GLY A 65 -5.91 6.19 -7.35
N LEU A 66 -6.16 4.97 -6.87
CA LEU A 66 -6.77 3.87 -7.63
C LEU A 66 -8.19 4.19 -8.10
N LEU A 67 -8.93 5.00 -7.34
CA LEU A 67 -10.29 5.43 -7.69
C LEU A 67 -10.31 6.57 -8.71
N ILE A 68 -9.19 7.27 -8.90
CA ILE A 68 -9.06 8.42 -9.79
C ILE A 68 -8.50 7.97 -11.15
N ASN A 69 -9.34 7.99 -12.20
CA ASN A 69 -9.01 7.50 -13.55
C ASN A 69 -7.62 7.93 -14.11
N PRO A 70 -7.24 9.22 -14.10
CA PRO A 70 -5.93 9.65 -14.61
C PRO A 70 -4.75 9.20 -13.73
N CYS A 71 -4.97 9.05 -12.42
CA CYS A 71 -3.92 8.67 -11.46
C CYS A 71 -3.78 7.17 -11.30
N ARG A 72 -4.77 6.36 -11.73
CA ARG A 72 -4.83 4.91 -11.46
C ARG A 72 -3.57 4.14 -11.84
N ARG A 73 -2.99 4.41 -13.02
CA ARG A 73 -1.75 3.72 -13.43
C ARG A 73 -0.57 4.08 -12.54
N LEU A 74 -0.41 5.35 -12.22
CA LEU A 74 0.65 5.83 -11.33
C LEU A 74 0.46 5.34 -9.90
N ALA A 75 -0.77 5.36 -9.40
CA ALA A 75 -1.13 4.84 -8.09
C ALA A 75 -0.84 3.34 -7.97
N GLY A 76 -1.23 2.54 -8.98
CA GLY A 76 -0.92 1.11 -9.01
C GLY A 76 0.59 0.83 -9.03
N LEU A 77 1.36 1.54 -9.87
CA LEU A 77 2.82 1.41 -9.90
C LEU A 77 3.47 1.86 -8.59
N GLY A 78 2.98 2.95 -8.00
CA GLY A 78 3.43 3.47 -6.71
C GLY A 78 3.19 2.48 -5.57
N LEU A 79 2.01 1.85 -5.53
CA LEU A 79 1.69 0.82 -4.55
C LEU A 79 2.56 -0.43 -4.72
N ILE A 80 2.85 -0.85 -5.96
CA ILE A 80 3.78 -1.95 -6.22
C ILE A 80 5.18 -1.61 -5.70
N ALA A 81 5.69 -0.43 -6.04
CA ALA A 81 7.00 0.04 -5.58
C ALA A 81 7.05 0.13 -4.04
N LEU A 82 5.96 0.59 -3.42
CA LEU A 82 5.85 0.67 -1.98
C LEU A 82 5.88 -0.73 -1.35
N CYS A 83 5.09 -1.68 -1.84
CA CYS A 83 5.12 -3.07 -1.37
C CYS A 83 6.52 -3.69 -1.44
N LEU A 84 7.27 -3.41 -2.50
CA LEU A 84 8.67 -3.85 -2.63
C LEU A 84 9.56 -3.19 -1.57
N ALA A 85 9.33 -1.91 -1.25
CA ALA A 85 10.07 -1.20 -0.21
C ALA A 85 9.75 -1.68 1.21
N VAL A 86 8.52 -2.13 1.50
CA VAL A 86 8.14 -2.68 2.82
C VAL A 86 8.50 -4.17 2.98
N LEU A 87 8.84 -4.87 1.89
CA LEU A 87 9.19 -6.29 1.92
C LEU A 87 10.28 -6.65 2.95
N PRO A 88 11.36 -5.86 3.13
CA PRO A 88 12.38 -6.14 4.15
C PRO A 88 11.82 -6.16 5.58
N ALA A 89 10.85 -5.32 5.90
CA ALA A 89 10.19 -5.33 7.22
C ALA A 89 9.38 -6.62 7.43
N ASN A 90 8.70 -7.11 6.40
CA ASN A 90 7.99 -8.40 6.46
C ASN A 90 8.94 -9.58 6.63
N VAL A 91 10.11 -9.55 5.99
CA VAL A 91 11.16 -10.57 6.17
C VAL A 91 11.70 -10.53 7.60
N GLN A 92 11.99 -9.34 8.14
CA GLN A 92 12.44 -9.20 9.52
C GLN A 92 11.38 -9.70 10.52
N MET A 93 10.10 -9.43 10.28
CA MET A 93 9.01 -9.97 11.08
C MET A 93 9.00 -11.51 11.10
N LEU A 94 9.20 -12.15 9.94
CA LEU A 94 9.29 -13.61 9.85
C LEU A 94 10.49 -14.14 10.63
N LEU A 95 11.66 -13.51 10.49
CA LEU A 95 12.88 -13.92 11.21
C LEU A 95 12.69 -13.79 12.74
N ASN A 96 12.06 -12.71 13.20
CA ASN A 96 11.77 -12.50 14.61
C ASN A 96 10.75 -13.52 15.16
N ALA A 97 9.83 -14.01 14.33
CA ALA A 97 8.85 -15.03 14.73
C ALA A 97 9.44 -16.45 14.83
N GLN A 98 10.61 -16.70 14.24
CA GLN A 98 11.31 -17.98 14.28
C GLN A 98 12.37 -18.06 15.39
N ALA A 99 12.65 -16.96 16.09
CA ALA A 99 13.57 -16.87 17.22
C ALA A 99 12.84 -17.06 18.56
#